data_AF-A0A1G4TFR9-F1
#
_entry.id   AF-A0A1G4TFR9-F1
#
_cell.length_a   1.000
_cell.length_b   1.000
_cell.length_c   1.000
_cell.angle_alpha   90.00
_cell.angle_beta   90.00
_cell.angle_gamma   90.00
#
_symmetry.space_group_name_H-M   'P 1'
#
loop_
_entity.id
_entity.type
_entity.pdbx_description
1 polymer ?
#
loop_
_entity_poly.entity_id
_entity_poly.type
_entity_poly.pdbx_seq_one_letter_code
_entity_poly.pdbx_strand_id
1 'polypeptide(L)'
;MSKLVLKSETQNEWEDLMQEGYTHSMKRNSVEAVRVWTELWNRIRDVLKADDNISMEDIDGAFHGMQSIYNWTTDFEMELGNASKKDKSFAQTRIEFCKAYITKYRDKSESNLEGMKWALCESYFDLGEIEEGERLFQKYLEESPTSGWGWIGWSDQYSLFAKKHNKDNDKAIQILEKALEIEGLQDRFYALERLEDLYMKVGRQQEATEVRKHLDQMKAKNAVRPKVALPPMIKAVPVTSVKIGRNDPCTCGSGQKYKKCCGR
;
A
#
# COMPACT_ATOMS: atom_id res chain seq x y z
N MET A 1 -12.80 -25.63 10.51
CA MET A 1 -12.08 -24.73 9.58
C MET A 1 -10.88 -25.49 9.07
N SER A 2 -10.86 -25.80 7.78
CA SER A 2 -9.68 -26.42 7.16
C SER A 2 -8.56 -25.39 7.17
N LYS A 3 -7.45 -25.67 7.84
CA LYS A 3 -6.25 -24.83 7.69
C LYS A 3 -5.69 -25.14 6.31
N LEU A 4 -5.67 -24.16 5.41
CA LEU A 4 -4.96 -24.29 4.15
C LEU A 4 -3.52 -24.77 4.43
N VAL A 5 -3.06 -25.78 3.70
CA VAL A 5 -1.69 -26.28 3.79
C VAL A 5 -1.07 -26.18 2.41
N LEU A 6 -0.09 -25.29 2.26
CA LEU A 6 0.75 -25.23 1.07
C LEU A 6 1.86 -26.28 1.18
N LYS A 7 2.19 -26.94 0.07
CA LYS A 7 3.34 -27.84 0.00
C LYS A 7 4.62 -27.01 0.13
N SER A 8 5.67 -27.58 0.72
CA SER A 8 6.98 -26.90 0.86
C SER A 8 7.55 -26.44 -0.48
N GLU A 9 7.35 -27.22 -1.54
CA GLU A 9 7.76 -26.84 -2.90
C GLU A 9 7.03 -25.58 -3.37
N THR A 10 5.72 -25.48 -3.15
CA THR A 10 4.92 -24.29 -3.47
C THR A 10 5.35 -23.08 -2.66
N GLN A 11 5.62 -23.25 -1.36
CA GLN A 11 6.12 -22.16 -0.50
C GLN A 11 7.46 -21.62 -0.99
N ASN A 12 8.42 -22.51 -1.28
CA ASN A 12 9.74 -22.11 -1.77
C ASN A 12 9.65 -21.40 -3.11
N GLU A 13 8.86 -21.91 -4.04
CA GLU A 13 8.70 -21.30 -5.36
C GLU A 13 8.07 -19.90 -5.28
N TRP A 14 7.08 -19.72 -4.39
CA TRP A 14 6.47 -18.41 -4.18
C TRP A 14 7.43 -17.43 -3.50
N GLU A 15 8.25 -17.91 -2.55
CA GLU A 15 9.30 -17.11 -1.92
C GLU A 15 10.34 -16.67 -2.96
N ASP A 16 10.78 -17.57 -3.84
CA ASP A 16 11.76 -17.25 -4.90
C ASP A 16 11.22 -16.15 -5.82
N LEU A 17 9.99 -16.27 -6.31
CA LEU A 17 9.34 -15.23 -7.13
C LEU A 17 9.20 -13.91 -6.37
N MET A 18 8.82 -13.97 -5.09
CA MET A 18 8.66 -12.79 -4.27
C MET A 18 9.99 -12.03 -4.12
N GLN A 19 11.06 -12.73 -3.75
CA GLN A 19 12.39 -12.13 -3.55
C GLN A 19 13.05 -11.68 -4.86
N GLU A 20 12.81 -12.38 -5.96
CA GLU A 20 13.25 -11.94 -7.28
C GLU A 20 12.60 -10.61 -7.66
N GLY A 21 11.28 -10.46 -7.48
CA GLY A 21 10.62 -9.19 -7.76
C GLY A 21 11.10 -8.06 -6.84
N TYR A 22 11.35 -8.31 -5.54
CA TYR A 22 11.98 -7.31 -4.65
C TYR A 22 13.39 -6.94 -5.13
N THR A 23 14.17 -7.89 -5.63
CA THR A 23 15.50 -7.63 -6.20
C THR A 23 15.41 -6.67 -7.40
N HIS A 24 14.40 -6.82 -8.25
CA HIS A 24 14.14 -5.90 -9.36
C HIS A 24 13.63 -4.54 -8.89
N SER A 25 12.69 -4.50 -7.94
CA SER A 25 12.15 -3.27 -7.35
C SER A 25 13.24 -2.42 -6.69
N MET A 26 14.14 -3.03 -5.90
CA MET A 26 15.29 -2.33 -5.29
C MET A 26 16.25 -1.71 -6.32
N LYS A 27 16.34 -2.31 -7.51
CA LYS A 27 17.11 -1.78 -8.66
C LYS A 27 16.32 -0.75 -9.48
N ARG A 28 15.13 -0.35 -9.03
CA ARG A 28 14.17 0.53 -9.74
C ARG A 28 13.74 0.00 -11.10
N ASN A 29 13.76 -1.33 -11.25
CA ASN A 29 13.33 -2.01 -12.45
C ASN A 29 11.89 -2.52 -12.29
N SER A 30 10.93 -1.59 -12.20
CA SER A 30 9.52 -1.89 -11.98
C SER A 30 8.92 -2.84 -13.01
N VAL A 31 9.32 -2.76 -14.28
CA VAL A 31 8.78 -3.61 -15.36
C VAL A 31 9.12 -5.08 -15.13
N GLU A 32 10.38 -5.39 -14.81
CA GLU A 32 10.75 -6.78 -14.51
C GLU A 32 10.21 -7.22 -13.15
N ALA A 33 10.15 -6.32 -12.15
CA ALA A 33 9.55 -6.63 -10.86
C ALA A 33 8.09 -7.09 -11.00
N VAL A 34 7.27 -6.33 -11.74
CA VAL A 34 5.86 -6.68 -11.93
C VAL A 34 5.66 -7.90 -12.83
N ARG A 35 6.57 -8.20 -13.76
CA ARG A 35 6.48 -9.44 -14.55
C ARG A 35 6.60 -10.67 -13.66
N VAL A 36 7.60 -10.68 -12.79
CA VAL A 36 7.82 -11.76 -11.83
C VAL A 36 6.66 -11.82 -10.82
N TRP A 37 6.25 -10.67 -10.28
CA TRP A 37 5.15 -10.63 -9.31
C TRP A 37 3.77 -10.92 -9.90
N THR A 38 3.55 -10.69 -11.20
CA THR A 38 2.32 -11.12 -11.89
C THR A 38 2.24 -12.64 -11.93
N GLU A 39 3.36 -13.34 -12.15
CA GLU A 39 3.40 -14.80 -12.08
C GLU A 39 3.04 -15.30 -10.67
N LEU A 40 3.64 -14.72 -9.63
CA LEU A 40 3.28 -15.02 -8.24
C LEU A 40 1.79 -14.77 -7.96
N TRP A 41 1.26 -13.63 -8.40
CA TRP A 41 -0.14 -13.29 -8.23
C TRP A 41 -1.09 -14.29 -8.92
N ASN A 42 -0.75 -14.74 -10.12
CA ASN A 42 -1.56 -15.73 -10.83
C ASN A 42 -1.66 -17.05 -10.06
N ARG A 43 -0.56 -17.49 -9.45
CA ARG A 43 -0.52 -18.71 -8.61
C ARG A 43 -1.36 -18.56 -7.35
N ILE A 44 -1.23 -17.41 -6.67
CA ILE A 44 -2.07 -17.08 -5.50
C ILE A 44 -3.55 -17.07 -5.91
N ARG A 45 -3.88 -16.47 -7.06
CA ARG A 45 -5.24 -16.44 -7.59
C ARG A 45 -5.79 -17.83 -7.90
N ASP A 46 -4.97 -18.75 -8.40
CA ASP A 46 -5.43 -20.10 -8.69
C ASP A 46 -5.79 -20.86 -7.40
N VAL A 47 -5.06 -20.62 -6.31
CA VAL A 47 -5.45 -21.12 -4.98
C VAL A 47 -6.74 -20.47 -4.49
N LEU A 48 -6.88 -19.15 -4.63
CA LEU A 48 -8.10 -18.42 -4.23
C LEU A 48 -9.35 -18.83 -5.02
N LYS A 49 -9.19 -19.26 -6.29
CA LYS A 49 -10.28 -19.74 -7.14
C LYS A 49 -10.66 -21.19 -6.87
N ALA A 50 -9.74 -21.99 -6.32
CA ALA A 50 -9.99 -23.41 -6.07
C ALA A 50 -11.00 -23.63 -4.93
N ASP A 51 -11.10 -22.69 -3.99
CA ASP A 51 -12.06 -22.71 -2.89
C ASP A 51 -12.42 -21.28 -2.45
N ASP A 52 -13.70 -20.91 -2.60
CA ASP A 52 -14.19 -19.58 -2.24
C ASP A 52 -14.05 -19.27 -0.74
N ASN A 53 -13.90 -20.28 0.12
CA ASN A 53 -13.70 -20.12 1.55
C ASN A 53 -12.27 -19.73 1.94
N ILE A 54 -11.29 -19.88 1.03
CA ILE A 54 -9.90 -19.48 1.29
C ILE A 54 -9.79 -17.95 1.22
N SER A 55 -9.24 -17.35 2.27
CA SER A 55 -8.92 -15.93 2.33
C SER A 55 -7.41 -15.65 2.16
N MET A 56 -7.02 -14.38 2.04
CA MET A 56 -5.60 -14.01 1.98
C MET A 56 -4.91 -14.36 3.29
N GLU A 57 -5.59 -14.21 4.42
CA GLU A 57 -5.05 -14.56 5.73
C GLU A 57 -4.77 -16.06 5.85
N ASP A 58 -5.60 -16.91 5.22
CA ASP A 58 -5.33 -18.35 5.17
C ASP A 58 -4.09 -18.63 4.32
N ILE A 59 -3.93 -17.94 3.19
CA ILE A 59 -2.76 -18.05 2.32
C ILE A 59 -1.50 -17.54 3.04
N ASP A 60 -1.55 -16.35 3.62
CA ASP A 60 -0.46 -15.71 4.34
C ASP A 60 -0.01 -16.58 5.53
N GLY A 61 -0.99 -17.09 6.29
CA GLY A 61 -0.78 -18.05 7.37
C GLY A 61 -0.22 -19.40 6.92
N ALA A 62 -0.39 -19.78 5.66
CA ALA A 62 0.16 -21.00 5.07
C ALA A 62 1.48 -20.78 4.32
N PHE A 63 1.83 -19.54 3.94
CA PHE A 63 2.99 -19.24 3.09
C PHE A 63 4.31 -19.32 3.85
N HIS A 64 4.36 -18.91 5.12
CA HIS A 64 5.54 -18.97 6.00
C HIS A 64 6.84 -18.38 5.38
N GLY A 65 6.71 -17.49 4.39
CA GLY A 65 7.81 -16.84 3.70
C GLY A 65 8.43 -15.69 4.51
N MET A 66 9.41 -15.01 3.91
CA MET A 66 10.10 -13.89 4.57
C MET A 66 9.20 -12.65 4.70
N GLN A 67 8.31 -12.44 3.72
CA GLN A 67 7.34 -11.34 3.73
C GLN A 67 5.93 -11.89 3.87
N SER A 68 5.04 -11.06 4.43
CA SER A 68 3.61 -11.33 4.40
C SER A 68 3.09 -11.07 2.99
N ILE A 69 2.31 -12.01 2.44
CA ILE A 69 1.53 -11.86 1.20
C ILE A 69 0.66 -10.61 1.31
N TYR A 70 0.06 -10.37 2.47
CA TYR A 70 -0.80 -9.21 2.70
C TYR A 70 -0.03 -7.90 2.49
N ASN A 71 1.18 -7.76 3.03
CA ASN A 71 2.01 -6.57 2.79
C ASN A 71 2.57 -6.52 1.37
N TRP A 72 2.96 -7.68 0.83
CA TRP A 72 3.46 -7.76 -0.54
C TRP A 72 2.42 -7.28 -1.57
N THR A 73 1.13 -7.48 -1.32
CA THR A 73 0.08 -7.00 -2.25
C THR A 73 0.10 -5.49 -2.45
N THR A 74 0.43 -4.70 -1.42
CA THR A 74 0.56 -3.24 -1.58
C THR A 74 1.83 -2.86 -2.32
N ASP A 75 2.92 -3.61 -2.14
CA ASP A 75 4.16 -3.37 -2.89
C ASP A 75 3.97 -3.72 -4.38
N PHE A 76 3.29 -4.83 -4.66
CA PHE A 76 2.99 -5.24 -6.02
C PHE A 76 2.10 -4.23 -6.75
N GLU A 77 1.05 -3.75 -6.08
CA GLU A 77 0.18 -2.69 -6.57
C GLU A 77 0.99 -1.42 -6.92
N MET A 78 1.86 -0.99 -6.01
CA MET A 78 2.66 0.23 -6.21
C MET A 78 3.63 0.07 -7.39
N GLU A 79 4.26 -1.10 -7.53
CA GLU A 79 5.13 -1.37 -8.66
C GLU A 79 4.37 -1.47 -9.98
N LEU A 80 3.12 -1.96 -10.00
CA LEU A 80 2.24 -1.89 -11.17
C LEU A 80 1.99 -0.43 -11.58
N GLY A 81 1.75 0.47 -10.63
CA GLY A 81 1.64 1.91 -10.88
C GLY A 81 2.95 2.57 -11.34
N ASN A 82 4.11 2.06 -10.90
CA ASN A 82 5.39 2.53 -11.41
C ASN A 82 5.69 2.00 -12.82
N ALA A 83 5.32 0.76 -13.11
CA ALA A 83 5.45 0.15 -14.42
C ALA A 83 4.50 0.78 -15.45
N SER A 84 3.28 1.18 -15.05
CA SER A 84 2.29 1.83 -15.93
C SER A 84 2.80 3.11 -16.58
N LYS A 85 3.69 3.84 -15.89
CA LYS A 85 4.37 5.05 -16.39
C LYS A 85 5.27 4.77 -17.58
N LYS A 86 5.80 3.55 -17.70
CA LYS A 86 6.68 3.11 -18.80
C LYS A 86 5.88 2.38 -19.89
N ASP A 87 4.93 1.56 -19.48
CA ASP A 87 4.08 0.77 -20.38
C ASP A 87 2.65 0.73 -19.82
N LYS A 88 1.73 1.36 -20.55
CA LYS A 88 0.33 1.50 -20.13
C LYS A 88 -0.40 0.17 -19.97
N SER A 89 0.08 -0.93 -20.57
CA SER A 89 -0.54 -2.24 -20.38
C SER A 89 -0.55 -2.67 -18.90
N PHE A 90 0.42 -2.22 -18.10
CA PHE A 90 0.44 -2.49 -16.66
C PHE A 90 -0.65 -1.75 -15.89
N ALA A 91 -1.22 -0.65 -16.41
CA ALA A 91 -2.39 -0.03 -15.79
C ALA A 91 -3.61 -0.95 -15.87
N GLN A 92 -3.78 -1.67 -16.99
CA GLN A 92 -4.83 -2.69 -17.12
C GLN A 92 -4.62 -3.83 -16.12
N THR A 93 -3.38 -4.32 -15.97
CA THR A 93 -3.03 -5.33 -14.96
C THR A 93 -3.32 -4.82 -13.54
N ARG A 94 -3.01 -3.56 -13.23
CA ARG A 94 -3.33 -2.90 -11.94
C ARG A 94 -4.82 -2.85 -11.68
N ILE A 95 -5.64 -2.52 -12.69
CA ILE A 95 -7.11 -2.53 -12.59
C ILE A 95 -7.62 -3.93 -12.22
N GLU A 96 -7.17 -4.96 -12.94
CA GLU A 96 -7.60 -6.34 -12.72
C GLU A 96 -7.20 -6.84 -11.34
N PHE A 97 -5.97 -6.52 -10.92
CA PHE A 97 -5.45 -6.81 -9.59
C PHE A 97 -6.32 -6.14 -8.50
N CYS A 98 -6.51 -4.82 -8.57
CA CYS A 98 -7.25 -4.08 -7.56
C CYS A 98 -8.72 -4.53 -7.49
N LYS A 99 -9.39 -4.77 -8.62
CA LYS A 99 -10.78 -5.28 -8.64
C LYS A 99 -10.89 -6.66 -7.99
N ALA A 100 -9.97 -7.57 -8.31
CA ALA A 100 -9.94 -8.90 -7.70
C ALA A 100 -9.71 -8.82 -6.19
N TYR A 101 -8.77 -7.97 -5.77
CA TYR A 101 -8.46 -7.74 -4.35
C TYR A 101 -9.68 -7.16 -3.61
N ILE A 102 -10.24 -6.04 -4.07
CA ILE A 102 -11.38 -5.38 -3.43
C ILE A 102 -12.58 -6.33 -3.29
N THR A 103 -12.88 -7.09 -4.34
CA THR A 103 -14.02 -8.02 -4.34
C THR A 103 -13.86 -9.12 -3.30
N LYS A 104 -12.65 -9.69 -3.18
CA LYS A 104 -12.38 -10.81 -2.27
C LYS A 104 -12.18 -10.34 -0.81
N TYR A 105 -11.71 -9.11 -0.60
CA TYR A 105 -11.28 -8.61 0.72
C TYR A 105 -12.14 -7.47 1.28
N ARG A 106 -13.34 -7.26 0.76
CA ARG A 106 -14.27 -6.22 1.24
C ARG A 106 -14.58 -6.28 2.75
N ASP A 107 -14.40 -7.46 3.38
CA ASP A 107 -14.81 -7.73 4.77
C ASP A 107 -13.61 -7.80 5.75
N LYS A 108 -12.37 -7.47 5.32
CA LYS A 108 -11.17 -7.55 6.16
C LYS A 108 -10.19 -6.42 5.87
N SER A 109 -9.68 -5.80 6.94
CA SER A 109 -8.65 -4.76 6.98
C SER A 109 -8.90 -3.50 6.11
N GLU A 110 -9.27 -2.40 6.77
CA GLU A 110 -9.65 -1.16 6.09
C GLU A 110 -8.49 -0.51 5.30
N SER A 111 -7.24 -0.57 5.77
CA SER A 111 -6.16 0.26 5.18
C SER A 111 -5.69 -0.18 3.80
N ASN A 112 -5.45 -1.48 3.57
CA ASN A 112 -5.04 -1.94 2.23
C ASN A 112 -6.20 -1.80 1.26
N LEU A 113 -7.43 -2.04 1.72
CA LEU A 113 -8.62 -1.92 0.88
C LEU A 113 -8.80 -0.49 0.37
N GLU A 114 -8.60 0.52 1.22
CA GLU A 114 -8.61 1.93 0.80
C GLU A 114 -7.52 2.23 -0.24
N GLY A 115 -6.29 1.74 -0.01
CA GLY A 115 -5.20 1.86 -0.99
C GLY A 115 -5.56 1.27 -2.35
N MET A 116 -6.17 0.07 -2.38
CA MET A 116 -6.59 -0.59 -3.62
C MET A 116 -7.73 0.15 -4.32
N LYS A 117 -8.70 0.71 -3.58
CA LYS A 117 -9.79 1.52 -4.15
C LYS A 117 -9.22 2.76 -4.83
N TRP A 118 -8.29 3.44 -4.17
CA TRP A 118 -7.61 4.61 -4.73
C TRP A 118 -6.79 4.24 -5.98
N ALA A 119 -5.93 3.22 -5.88
CA ALA A 119 -5.12 2.71 -6.98
C ALA A 119 -5.93 2.34 -8.22
N LEU A 120 -7.09 1.71 -8.01
CA LEU A 120 -8.04 1.38 -9.08
C LEU A 120 -8.47 2.65 -9.82
N CYS A 121 -8.84 3.71 -9.10
CA CYS A 121 -9.26 4.98 -9.70
C CYS A 121 -8.13 5.60 -10.53
N GLU A 122 -6.91 5.69 -9.98
CA GLU A 122 -5.74 6.25 -10.68
C GLU A 122 -5.40 5.48 -11.96
N SER A 123 -5.57 4.16 -11.95
CA SER A 123 -5.22 3.33 -13.10
C SER A 123 -6.06 3.67 -14.34
N TYR A 124 -7.29 4.14 -14.18
CA TYR A 124 -8.10 4.65 -15.29
C TYR A 124 -7.54 5.98 -15.84
N PHE A 125 -7.02 6.85 -14.98
CA PHE A 125 -6.31 8.05 -15.42
C PHE A 125 -5.01 7.71 -16.18
N ASP A 126 -4.27 6.70 -15.73
CA ASP A 126 -3.06 6.21 -16.42
C ASP A 126 -3.36 5.73 -17.85
N LEU A 127 -4.49 5.01 -18.03
CA LEU A 127 -4.99 4.59 -19.34
C LEU A 127 -5.42 5.79 -20.20
N GLY A 128 -5.91 6.86 -19.58
CA GLY A 128 -6.49 8.03 -20.23
C GLY A 128 -8.03 8.00 -20.26
N GLU A 129 -8.64 7.08 -19.53
CA GLU A 129 -10.09 6.94 -19.34
C GLU A 129 -10.54 7.83 -18.18
N ILE A 130 -10.37 9.15 -18.37
CA ILE A 130 -10.54 10.16 -17.31
C ILE A 130 -11.95 10.12 -16.70
N GLU A 131 -12.98 10.05 -17.53
CA GLU A 131 -14.38 10.06 -17.08
C GLU A 131 -14.70 8.88 -16.16
N GLU A 132 -14.18 7.69 -16.48
CA GLU A 132 -14.39 6.50 -15.65
C GLU A 132 -13.59 6.58 -14.35
N GLY A 133 -12.36 7.08 -14.40
CA GLY A 133 -11.56 7.35 -13.20
C GLY A 133 -12.26 8.34 -12.25
N GLU A 134 -12.86 9.42 -12.77
CA GLU A 134 -13.65 10.36 -11.99
C GLU A 134 -14.86 9.72 -11.34
N ARG A 135 -15.63 8.95 -12.12
CA ARG A 135 -16.82 8.25 -11.64
C ARG A 135 -16.47 7.31 -10.49
N LEU A 136 -15.32 6.64 -10.56
CA LEU A 136 -14.83 5.75 -9.51
C LEU A 136 -14.37 6.51 -8.27
N PHE A 137 -13.65 7.63 -8.41
CA PHE A 137 -13.30 8.49 -7.27
C PHE A 137 -14.54 9.03 -6.57
N GLN A 138 -15.53 9.50 -7.32
CA GLN A 138 -16.81 9.97 -6.77
C GLN A 138 -17.48 8.87 -5.93
N LYS A 139 -17.64 7.68 -6.51
CA LYS A 139 -18.23 6.54 -5.79
C LYS A 139 -17.43 6.19 -4.53
N TYR A 140 -16.11 6.13 -4.63
CA TYR A 140 -15.25 5.83 -3.48
C TYR A 140 -15.43 6.86 -2.36
N LEU A 141 -15.46 8.15 -2.68
CA LEU A 141 -15.55 9.23 -1.71
C LEU A 141 -16.99 9.49 -1.22
N GLU A 142 -18.01 8.97 -1.90
CA GLU A 142 -19.36 8.84 -1.35
C GLU A 142 -19.42 7.79 -0.23
N GLU A 143 -18.70 6.68 -0.39
CA GLU A 143 -18.60 5.62 0.63
C GLU A 143 -17.69 6.01 1.80
N SER A 144 -16.60 6.73 1.51
CA SER A 144 -15.54 7.10 2.48
C SER A 144 -15.22 8.60 2.43
N PRO A 145 -16.16 9.49 2.78
CA PRO A 145 -16.00 10.94 2.60
C PRO A 145 -14.88 11.54 3.44
N THR A 146 -14.52 10.94 4.57
CA THR A 146 -13.44 11.41 5.43
C THR A 146 -12.04 11.00 4.95
N SER A 147 -11.92 10.22 3.87
CA SER A 147 -10.63 9.74 3.36
C SER A 147 -9.80 10.88 2.75
N GLY A 148 -8.86 11.43 3.52
CA GLY A 148 -8.00 12.51 3.06
C GLY A 148 -7.16 12.14 1.85
N TRP A 149 -6.52 10.96 1.87
CA TRP A 149 -5.73 10.46 0.76
C TRP A 149 -6.57 10.19 -0.50
N GLY A 150 -7.84 9.79 -0.37
CA GLY A 150 -8.73 9.66 -1.52
C GLY A 150 -8.99 11.01 -2.21
N TRP A 151 -9.27 12.07 -1.45
CA TRP A 151 -9.47 13.43 -1.99
C TRP A 151 -8.18 14.02 -2.58
N ILE A 152 -7.06 13.88 -1.87
CA ILE A 152 -5.74 14.34 -2.33
C ILE A 152 -5.37 13.62 -3.63
N GLY A 153 -5.52 12.29 -3.66
CA GLY A 153 -5.24 11.46 -4.82
C GLY A 153 -6.07 11.86 -6.04
N TRP A 154 -7.36 12.14 -5.87
CA TRP A 154 -8.22 12.62 -6.96
C TRP A 154 -7.78 14.00 -7.49
N SER A 155 -7.51 14.95 -6.59
CA SER A 155 -6.97 16.27 -6.95
C SER A 155 -5.64 16.17 -7.71
N ASP A 156 -4.77 15.25 -7.30
CA ASP A 156 -3.46 15.05 -7.89
C ASP A 156 -3.53 14.56 -9.34
N GLN A 157 -4.60 13.86 -9.72
CA GLN A 157 -4.81 13.45 -11.11
C GLN A 157 -5.01 14.63 -12.07
N TYR A 158 -5.45 15.79 -11.57
CA TYR A 158 -5.60 17.02 -12.35
C TYR A 158 -4.41 17.97 -12.23
N SER A 159 -3.46 17.68 -11.34
CA SER A 159 -2.37 18.60 -11.04
C SER A 159 -0.98 17.95 -11.05
N LEU A 160 -0.64 17.17 -10.02
CA LEU A 160 0.68 16.57 -9.85
C LEU A 160 0.96 15.50 -10.91
N PHE A 161 -0.02 14.63 -11.17
CA PHE A 161 0.11 13.50 -12.10
C PHE A 161 -0.49 13.78 -13.48
N ALA A 162 -1.20 14.90 -13.64
CA ALA A 162 -1.76 15.30 -14.93
C ALA A 162 -0.69 15.56 -15.99
N LYS A 163 -0.90 14.99 -17.18
CA LYS A 163 -0.20 15.40 -18.40
C LYS A 163 -0.63 16.80 -18.80
N LYS A 164 0.22 17.52 -19.54
CA LYS A 164 -0.01 18.93 -19.93
C LYS A 164 -1.40 19.21 -20.52
N HIS A 165 -1.94 18.30 -21.34
CA HIS A 165 -3.23 18.48 -22.01
C HIS A 165 -4.45 18.20 -21.09
N ASN A 166 -4.26 17.49 -19.98
CA ASN A 166 -5.31 17.16 -19.01
C ASN A 166 -5.09 17.88 -17.66
N LYS A 167 -4.15 18.83 -17.61
CA LYS A 167 -3.83 19.55 -16.39
C LYS A 167 -4.86 20.64 -16.15
N ASP A 168 -5.50 20.58 -15.00
CA ASP A 168 -6.57 21.47 -14.58
C ASP A 168 -6.41 21.77 -13.08
N ASN A 169 -5.58 22.78 -12.77
CA ASN A 169 -5.33 23.15 -11.38
C ASN A 169 -6.59 23.70 -10.69
N ASP A 170 -7.52 24.31 -11.44
CA ASP A 170 -8.76 24.85 -10.88
C ASP A 170 -9.68 23.72 -10.43
N LYS A 171 -9.78 22.65 -11.21
CA LYS A 171 -10.49 21.44 -10.80
C LYS A 171 -9.84 20.75 -9.61
N ALA A 172 -8.51 20.66 -9.58
CA ALA A 172 -7.77 20.14 -8.42
C ALA A 172 -8.07 20.94 -7.14
N ILE A 173 -8.10 22.27 -7.25
CA ILE A 173 -8.48 23.19 -6.17
C ILE A 173 -9.92 22.91 -5.69
N GLN A 174 -10.89 22.83 -6.61
CA GLN A 174 -12.29 22.58 -6.26
C GLN A 174 -12.48 21.26 -5.51
N ILE A 175 -11.76 20.20 -5.92
CA ILE A 175 -11.77 18.90 -5.23
C ILE A 175 -11.29 19.05 -3.79
N LEU A 176 -10.18 19.77 -3.56
CA LEU A 176 -9.62 19.97 -2.22
C LEU A 176 -10.45 20.93 -1.37
N GLU A 177 -10.99 22.01 -1.93
CA GLU A 177 -11.91 22.92 -1.24
C GLU A 177 -13.13 22.13 -0.73
N LYS A 178 -13.75 21.29 -1.58
CA LYS A 178 -14.85 20.40 -1.20
C LYS A 178 -14.45 19.41 -0.10
N ALA A 179 -13.27 18.80 -0.21
CA ALA A 179 -12.77 17.89 0.82
C ALA A 179 -12.64 18.59 2.18
N LEU A 180 -12.13 19.82 2.20
CA LEU A 180 -11.90 20.58 3.42
C LEU A 180 -13.19 21.06 4.09
N GLU A 181 -14.33 21.06 3.40
CA GLU A 181 -15.63 21.30 4.04
C GLU A 181 -16.09 20.12 4.91
N ILE A 182 -15.51 18.92 4.71
CA ILE A 182 -15.90 17.70 5.42
C ILE A 182 -15.39 17.75 6.87
N GLU A 183 -16.33 17.67 7.81
CA GLU A 183 -16.02 17.51 9.22
C GLU A 183 -15.31 16.17 9.47
N GLY A 184 -14.21 16.20 10.22
CA GLY A 184 -13.44 14.99 10.50
C GLY A 184 -12.63 14.45 9.32
N LEU A 185 -12.41 15.26 8.26
CA LEU A 185 -11.49 14.90 7.17
C LEU A 185 -10.13 14.43 7.73
N GLN A 186 -9.77 13.18 7.43
CA GLN A 186 -8.48 12.61 7.75
C GLN A 186 -7.39 13.33 6.93
N ASP A 187 -6.15 13.34 7.41
CA ASP A 187 -5.01 13.93 6.68
C ASP A 187 -5.22 15.38 6.21
N ARG A 188 -6.11 16.12 6.90
CA ARG A 188 -6.48 17.51 6.58
C ARG A 188 -5.28 18.44 6.38
N PHE A 189 -4.23 18.23 7.18
CA PHE A 189 -2.99 18.97 7.07
C PHE A 189 -2.37 18.84 5.66
N TYR A 190 -2.30 17.63 5.12
CA TYR A 190 -1.74 17.37 3.80
C TYR A 190 -2.65 17.89 2.66
N ALA A 191 -3.98 17.84 2.85
CA ALA A 191 -4.92 18.46 1.92
C ALA A 191 -4.74 19.99 1.86
N LEU A 192 -4.53 20.64 3.00
CA LEU A 192 -4.22 22.07 3.08
C LEU A 192 -2.86 22.42 2.47
N GLU A 193 -1.81 21.64 2.73
CA GLU A 193 -0.51 21.85 2.08
C GLU A 193 -0.64 21.76 0.54
N ARG A 194 -1.39 20.77 0.05
CA ARG A 194 -1.63 20.62 -1.39
C ARG A 194 -2.41 21.80 -1.96
N LEU A 195 -3.44 22.27 -1.25
CA LEU A 195 -4.27 23.39 -1.66
C LEU A 195 -3.46 24.70 -1.71
N GLU A 196 -2.62 24.95 -0.72
CA GLU A 196 -1.74 26.13 -0.70
C GLU A 196 -0.83 26.15 -1.94
N ASP A 197 -0.16 25.04 -2.22
CA ASP A 197 0.72 24.92 -3.39
C ASP A 197 -0.03 25.19 -4.70
N LEU A 198 -1.29 24.74 -4.80
CA LEU A 198 -2.12 24.97 -5.97
C LEU A 198 -2.56 26.43 -6.09
N TYR A 199 -2.99 27.07 -4.99
CA TYR A 199 -3.30 28.50 -4.99
C TYR A 199 -2.10 29.34 -5.43
N MET A 200 -0.90 29.03 -4.92
CA MET A 200 0.33 29.69 -5.35
C MET A 200 0.57 29.52 -6.87
N LYS A 201 0.36 28.30 -7.40
CA LYS A 201 0.56 28.01 -8.84
C LYS A 201 -0.41 28.77 -9.75
N VAL A 202 -1.63 29.05 -9.30
CA VAL A 202 -2.63 29.80 -10.08
C VAL A 202 -2.67 31.29 -9.75
N GLY A 203 -1.74 31.80 -8.93
CA GLY A 203 -1.64 33.22 -8.59
C GLY A 203 -2.65 33.71 -7.53
N ARG A 204 -3.34 32.79 -6.84
CA ARG A 204 -4.28 33.06 -5.73
C ARG A 204 -3.52 33.28 -4.41
N GLN A 205 -2.67 34.31 -4.38
CA GLN A 205 -1.71 34.56 -3.31
C GLN A 205 -2.37 34.83 -1.94
N GLN A 206 -3.53 35.50 -1.94
CA GLN A 206 -4.25 35.82 -0.71
C GLN A 206 -4.78 34.55 -0.06
N GLU A 207 -5.42 33.68 -0.84
CA GLU A 207 -5.96 32.41 -0.37
C GLU A 207 -4.85 31.46 0.11
N ALA A 208 -3.72 31.39 -0.62
CA ALA A 208 -2.54 30.65 -0.16
C ALA A 208 -2.05 31.14 1.21
N THR A 209 -2.04 32.45 1.43
CA THR A 209 -1.62 33.04 2.71
C THR A 209 -2.57 32.67 3.84
N GLU A 210 -3.88 32.65 3.60
CA GLU A 210 -4.86 32.21 4.60
C GLU A 210 -4.73 30.72 4.94
N VAL A 211 -4.51 29.87 3.94
CA VAL A 211 -4.22 28.45 4.17
C VAL A 211 -2.94 28.26 4.98
N ARG A 212 -1.87 29.00 4.65
CA ARG A 212 -0.61 28.97 5.40
C ARG A 212 -0.79 29.33 6.87
N LYS A 213 -1.56 30.39 7.17
CA LYS A 213 -1.89 30.76 8.56
C LYS A 213 -2.58 29.61 9.30
N HIS A 214 -3.50 28.91 8.64
CA HIS A 214 -4.17 27.75 9.24
C HIS A 214 -3.19 26.60 9.52
N LEU A 215 -2.32 26.28 8.56
CA LEU A 215 -1.25 25.28 8.73
C LEU A 215 -0.32 25.63 9.89
N ASP A 216 0.09 26.89 10.02
CA ASP A 216 0.95 27.35 11.10
C ASP A 216 0.27 27.25 12.47
N GLN A 217 -1.03 27.57 12.55
CA GLN A 217 -1.82 27.37 13.76
C GLN A 217 -1.92 25.88 14.14
N MET A 218 -2.12 24.98 13.16
CA MET A 218 -2.13 23.53 13.41
C MET A 218 -0.78 23.04 13.94
N LYS A 219 0.33 23.49 13.31
CA LYS A 219 1.70 23.17 13.76
C LYS A 219 1.95 23.66 15.19
N ALA A 220 1.57 24.89 15.50
CA ALA A 220 1.70 25.46 16.84
C ALA A 220 0.90 24.67 17.90
N LYS A 221 -0.36 24.31 17.60
CA LYS A 221 -1.18 23.48 18.49
C LYS A 221 -0.55 22.10 18.76
N ASN A 222 0.02 21.47 17.73
CA ASN A 222 0.71 20.19 17.88
C ASN A 222 2.03 20.30 18.66
N ALA A 223 2.74 21.43 18.55
CA ALA A 223 3.95 21.70 19.32
C ALA A 223 3.67 21.93 20.82
N VAL A 224 2.48 22.47 21.16
CA VAL A 224 2.06 22.75 22.53
C VAL A 224 1.37 21.56 23.21
N ARG A 225 0.91 20.55 22.45
CA ARG A 225 0.46 19.28 23.04
C ARG A 225 1.63 18.68 23.83
N PRO A 226 1.47 18.38 25.13
CA PRO A 226 2.50 17.68 25.87
C PRO A 226 2.78 16.39 25.11
N LYS A 227 4.04 16.18 24.71
CA LYS A 227 4.50 14.88 24.24
C LYS A 227 4.15 13.92 25.37
N VAL A 228 3.08 13.13 25.21
CA VAL A 228 2.81 12.01 26.10
C VAL A 228 4.13 11.25 26.10
N ALA A 229 4.78 11.21 27.27
CA ALA A 229 5.98 10.43 27.42
C ALA A 229 5.55 9.03 26.99
N LEU A 230 6.05 8.59 25.83
CA LEU A 230 5.97 7.20 25.44
C LEU A 230 6.41 6.44 26.69
N PRO A 231 5.63 5.45 27.19
CA PRO A 231 6.12 4.58 28.25
C PRO A 231 7.53 4.17 27.81
N PRO A 232 8.52 4.23 28.72
CA PRO A 232 9.91 3.99 28.35
C PRO A 232 9.92 2.73 27.50
N MET A 233 10.40 2.84 26.26
CA MET A 233 10.64 1.66 25.42
C MET A 233 11.33 0.67 26.33
N ILE A 234 10.66 -0.44 26.64
CA ILE A 234 11.31 -1.55 27.34
C ILE A 234 12.53 -1.78 26.48
N LYS A 235 13.72 -1.42 26.99
CA LYS A 235 14.97 -1.64 26.28
C LYS A 235 14.88 -3.08 25.85
N ALA A 236 14.87 -3.32 24.53
CA ALA A 236 14.85 -4.66 24.01
C ALA A 236 15.92 -5.40 24.79
N VAL A 237 15.49 -6.37 25.60
CA VAL A 237 16.43 -7.20 26.35
C VAL A 237 17.33 -7.74 25.26
N PRO A 238 18.66 -7.50 25.31
CA PRO A 238 19.54 -8.04 24.29
C PRO A 238 19.22 -9.51 24.22
N VAL A 239 18.73 -9.97 23.07
CA VAL A 239 18.46 -11.38 22.86
C VAL A 239 19.82 -12.04 22.99
N THR A 240 20.10 -12.56 24.18
CA THR A 240 21.21 -13.45 24.41
C THR A 240 20.82 -14.72 23.70
N SER A 241 21.06 -14.76 22.39
CA SER A 241 21.09 -16.01 21.66
C SER A 241 22.16 -16.84 22.37
N VAL A 242 21.74 -17.80 23.18
CA VAL A 242 22.65 -18.78 23.74
C VAL A 242 23.27 -19.47 22.54
N LYS A 243 24.54 -19.16 22.24
CA LYS A 243 25.27 -19.82 21.17
C LYS A 243 25.44 -21.28 21.57
N ILE A 244 24.52 -22.13 21.13
CA ILE A 244 24.63 -23.58 21.29
C ILE A 244 25.83 -24.02 20.46
N GLY A 245 26.86 -24.57 21.12
CA GLY A 245 28.03 -25.10 20.45
C GLY A 245 27.64 -26.31 19.59
N ARG A 246 28.27 -26.48 18.41
CA ARG A 246 28.01 -27.63 17.51
C ARG A 246 28.11 -28.99 18.22
N ASN A 247 28.90 -29.09 19.29
CA ASN A 247 29.09 -30.34 20.04
C ASN A 247 28.23 -30.45 21.31
N ASP A 248 27.47 -29.42 21.67
CA ASP A 248 26.61 -29.41 22.87
C ASP A 248 25.37 -30.28 22.68
N PRO A 249 24.72 -30.74 23.75
CA PRO A 249 23.43 -31.43 23.67
C PRO A 249 22.40 -30.59 22.92
N CYS A 250 21.64 -31.23 22.04
CA CYS A 250 20.63 -30.56 21.23
C CYS A 250 19.41 -30.21 22.08
N THR A 251 18.93 -28.97 21.94
CA THR A 251 17.82 -28.42 22.74
C THR A 251 16.44 -28.97 22.36
N CYS A 252 16.32 -29.76 21.29
CA CYS A 252 15.09 -30.44 20.91
C CYS A 252 14.77 -31.69 21.76
N GLY A 253 15.62 -32.03 22.73
CA GLY A 253 15.40 -33.18 23.62
C GLY A 253 15.81 -34.52 23.03
N SER A 254 16.47 -34.55 21.86
CA SER A 254 16.89 -35.80 21.20
C SER A 254 18.04 -36.55 21.89
N GLY A 255 18.70 -35.93 22.87
CA GLY A 255 19.89 -36.47 23.54
C GLY A 255 21.16 -36.48 22.68
N GLN A 256 21.09 -36.03 21.42
CA GLN A 256 22.23 -36.01 20.50
C GLN A 256 22.98 -34.67 20.53
N LYS A 257 24.23 -34.64 20.03
CA LYS A 257 24.96 -33.38 19.83
C LYS A 257 24.28 -32.51 18.77
N TYR A 258 24.27 -31.19 18.95
CA TYR A 258 23.57 -30.22 18.09
C TYR A 258 23.86 -30.43 16.60
N LYS A 259 25.14 -30.58 16.22
CA LYS A 259 25.57 -30.82 14.83
C LYS A 259 25.06 -32.11 14.18
N LYS A 260 24.53 -33.06 14.96
CA LYS A 260 24.00 -34.33 14.46
C LYS A 260 22.47 -34.35 14.40
N CYS A 261 21.81 -33.34 14.97
CA CYS A 261 20.36 -33.22 15.09
C CYS A 261 19.84 -31.95 14.41
N CYS A 262 19.53 -30.87 15.17
CA CYS A 262 18.98 -29.62 14.61
C CYS A 262 20.01 -28.73 13.91
N GLY A 263 21.30 -28.97 14.12
CA GLY A 263 22.39 -28.24 13.46
C GLY A 263 23.00 -28.99 12.27
N ARG A 264 22.17 -29.78 11.56
CA ARG A 264 22.53 -30.36 10.26
C ARG A 264 22.42 -29.30 9.17
#